data_AF-A0A965BEM5-F1
#
_entry.id   AF-A0A965BEM5-F1
#
_cell.length_a   1.000
_cell.length_b   1.000
_cell.length_c   1.000
_cell.angle_alpha   90.00
_cell.angle_beta   90.00
_cell.angle_gamma   90.00
#
_symmetry.space_group_name_H-M   'P 1'
#
loop_
_entity.id
_entity.type
_entity.pdbx_description
1 polymer ?
#
loop_
_entity_poly.entity_id
_entity_poly.type
_entity_poly.pdbx_seq_one_letter_code
_entity_poly.pdbx_strand_id
1 'polypeptide(L)'
;MREIAMASIAASSTSFLVERPKWWRDGQIVRRRSITFLQRAFTYIVLIDIAFVFLVPIFYIMATSLKTSQDLTDPTIVWIPSGFFWINYPLAFFSMAYVKSLSNSLYISLGSALGQTVSCAHLSALCRAEFLWSRIEGRTLCRRLPPVLQDAALGT
;
A
#
# COMPACT_ATOMS: atom_id res chain seq x y z
N MET A 1 -45.96 -30.63 -28.97
CA MET A 1 -45.79 -31.42 -27.72
C MET A 1 -44.56 -32.33 -27.70
N ARG A 2 -44.12 -32.92 -28.82
CA ARG A 2 -42.91 -33.79 -28.85
C ARG A 2 -41.57 -33.06 -28.67
N GLU A 3 -41.49 -31.79 -29.08
CA GLU A 3 -40.23 -31.00 -28.99
C GLU A 3 -39.83 -30.66 -27.55
N ILE A 4 -40.82 -30.37 -26.69
CA ILE A 4 -40.58 -29.95 -25.30
C ILE A 4 -40.01 -31.13 -24.48
N ALA A 5 -40.41 -32.37 -24.80
CA ALA A 5 -39.91 -33.58 -24.15
C ALA A 5 -38.45 -33.91 -24.52
N MET A 6 -38.06 -33.67 -25.78
CA MET A 6 -36.69 -33.92 -26.26
C MET A 6 -35.67 -32.92 -25.65
N ALA A 7 -36.07 -31.66 -25.44
CA ALA A 7 -35.22 -30.64 -24.82
C ALA A 7 -34.87 -30.95 -23.35
N SER A 8 -35.82 -31.53 -22.59
CA SER A 8 -35.63 -31.90 -21.19
C SER A 8 -34.63 -33.07 -21.02
N ILE A 9 -34.65 -34.04 -21.95
CA ILE A 9 -33.77 -35.23 -21.92
C ILE A 9 -32.32 -34.85 -22.29
N ALA A 10 -32.15 -33.90 -23.22
CA ALA A 10 -30.82 -33.37 -23.59
C ALA A 10 -30.16 -32.59 -22.45
N ALA A 11 -30.95 -31.81 -21.69
CA ALA A 11 -30.46 -31.03 -20.55
C ALA A 11 -30.08 -31.91 -19.35
N SER A 12 -30.75 -33.06 -19.17
CA SER A 12 -30.41 -34.03 -18.11
C SER A 12 -29.12 -34.82 -18.41
N SER A 13 -28.80 -35.02 -19.70
CA SER A 13 -27.61 -35.78 -20.11
C SER A 13 -26.31 -34.97 -20.01
N THR A 14 -26.38 -33.64 -20.09
CA THR A 14 -25.18 -32.78 -20.06
C THR A 14 -24.71 -32.42 -18.65
N SER A 15 -25.58 -32.47 -17.64
CA SER A 15 -25.20 -32.25 -16.24
C SER A 15 -24.41 -33.42 -15.63
N PHE A 16 -24.48 -34.61 -16.24
CA PHE A 16 -23.84 -35.83 -15.75
C PHE A 16 -22.42 -36.07 -16.31
N LEU A 17 -22.04 -35.49 -17.46
CA LEU A 17 -20.78 -35.80 -18.15
C LEU A 17 -19.57 -34.92 -17.75
N VAL A 18 -19.68 -34.08 -16.72
CA VAL A 18 -18.58 -33.21 -16.27
C VAL A 18 -18.29 -33.37 -14.78
N GLU A 19 -18.26 -34.59 -14.28
CA GLU A 19 -17.65 -34.86 -12.99
C GLU A 19 -16.12 -34.96 -13.15
N ARG A 20 -15.42 -33.87 -12.79
CA ARG A 20 -13.96 -33.80 -12.83
C ARG A 20 -13.38 -34.66 -11.69
N PRO A 21 -12.49 -35.63 -11.97
CA PRO A 21 -11.98 -36.54 -10.95
C PRO A 21 -11.06 -35.84 -9.95
N LYS A 22 -11.11 -36.29 -8.68
CA LYS A 22 -10.45 -35.63 -7.53
C LYS A 22 -8.92 -35.58 -7.62
N TRP A 23 -8.28 -36.61 -8.18
CA TRP A 23 -6.82 -36.70 -8.33
C TRP A 23 -6.20 -35.60 -9.21
N TRP A 24 -6.99 -34.93 -10.06
CA TRP A 24 -6.53 -33.77 -10.85
C TRP A 24 -6.32 -32.52 -9.98
N ARG A 25 -6.96 -32.46 -8.80
CA ARG A 25 -6.91 -31.32 -7.87
C ARG A 25 -5.74 -31.43 -6.88
N ASP A 26 -5.37 -32.63 -6.50
CA ASP A 26 -4.42 -32.88 -5.39
C ASP A 26 -2.97 -32.53 -5.73
N GLY A 27 -2.53 -32.77 -6.98
CA GLY A 27 -1.20 -32.37 -7.45
C GLY A 27 -1.03 -30.85 -7.63
N GLN A 28 -2.13 -30.11 -7.85
CA GLN A 28 -2.10 -28.65 -8.01
C GLN A 28 -1.96 -27.92 -6.67
N ILE A 29 -2.44 -28.51 -5.57
CA ILE A 29 -2.42 -27.91 -4.24
C ILE A 29 -0.99 -27.90 -3.68
N VAL A 30 -0.24 -28.99 -3.83
CA VAL A 30 1.16 -29.08 -3.36
C VAL A 30 2.07 -28.13 -4.13
N ARG A 31 1.94 -28.06 -5.46
CA ARG A 31 2.75 -27.17 -6.31
C ARG A 31 2.46 -25.68 -6.07
N ARG A 32 1.20 -25.29 -5.86
CA ARG A 32 0.84 -23.90 -5.49
C ARG A 32 1.36 -23.52 -4.10
N ARG A 33 1.40 -24.46 -3.16
CA ARG A 33 1.91 -24.22 -1.80
C ARG A 33 3.41 -24.00 -1.76
N SER A 34 4.19 -24.75 -2.55
CA SER A 34 5.65 -24.56 -2.61
C SER A 34 6.04 -23.25 -3.31
N ILE A 35 5.33 -22.87 -4.38
CA ILE A 35 5.57 -21.60 -5.08
C ILE A 35 5.25 -20.41 -4.17
N THR A 36 4.13 -20.47 -3.43
CA THR A 36 3.76 -19.41 -2.48
C THR A 36 4.70 -19.33 -1.28
N PHE A 37 5.26 -20.44 -0.82
CA PHE A 37 6.30 -20.44 0.21
C PHE A 37 7.60 -19.80 -0.26
N LEU A 38 8.07 -20.16 -1.47
CA LEU A 38 9.29 -19.59 -2.05
C LEU A 38 9.13 -18.09 -2.33
N GLN A 39 7.97 -17.66 -2.84
CA GLN A 39 7.64 -16.25 -3.03
C GLN A 39 7.68 -15.48 -1.70
N ARG A 40 7.10 -16.03 -0.64
CA ARG A 40 7.13 -15.42 0.69
C ARG A 40 8.56 -15.31 1.22
N ALA A 41 9.33 -16.40 1.14
CA ALA A 41 10.73 -16.41 1.59
C ALA A 41 11.56 -15.35 0.85
N PHE A 42 11.40 -15.24 -0.47
CA PHE A 42 12.06 -14.20 -1.27
C PHE A 42 11.64 -12.79 -0.86
N THR A 43 10.34 -12.54 -0.67
CA THR A 43 9.85 -11.25 -0.16
C THR A 43 10.45 -10.90 1.21
N TYR A 44 10.55 -11.87 2.13
CA TYR A 44 11.15 -11.64 3.44
C TYR A 44 12.65 -11.31 3.36
N ILE A 45 13.40 -12.01 2.50
CA ILE A 45 14.83 -11.73 2.29
C ILE A 45 15.01 -10.30 1.79
N VAL A 46 14.30 -9.92 0.72
CA VAL A 46 14.37 -8.56 0.16
C VAL A 46 13.95 -7.51 1.20
N LEU A 47 12.94 -7.79 2.02
CA LEU A 47 12.51 -6.88 3.07
C LEU A 47 13.59 -6.69 4.16
N ILE A 48 14.28 -7.76 4.54
CA ILE A 48 15.39 -7.72 5.50
C ILE A 48 16.58 -6.95 4.92
N ASP A 49 16.95 -7.20 3.66
CA ASP A 49 18.01 -6.48 2.97
C ASP A 49 17.74 -4.97 2.94
N ILE A 50 16.53 -4.57 2.55
CA ILE A 50 16.14 -3.15 2.54
C ILE A 50 16.20 -2.57 3.96
N ALA A 51 15.68 -3.28 4.96
CA ALA A 51 15.74 -2.84 6.36
C ALA A 51 17.20 -2.68 6.85
N PHE A 52 18.09 -3.58 6.44
CA PHE A 52 19.51 -3.50 6.77
C PHE A 52 20.20 -2.27 6.16
N VAL A 53 19.90 -1.96 4.89
CA VAL A 53 20.40 -0.73 4.23
C VAL A 53 19.97 0.53 4.98
N PHE A 54 18.73 0.59 5.50
CA PHE A 54 18.27 1.71 6.32
C PHE A 54 18.89 1.74 7.73
N LEU A 55 19.32 0.60 8.28
CA LEU A 55 19.96 0.53 9.59
C LEU A 55 21.39 1.11 9.58
N VAL A 56 22.13 0.95 8.48
CA VAL A 56 23.50 1.48 8.35
C VAL A 56 23.62 2.98 8.68
N PRO A 57 22.83 3.90 8.06
CA PRO A 57 22.93 5.32 8.36
C PRO A 57 22.45 5.65 9.79
N ILE A 58 21.49 4.91 10.34
CA ILE A 58 21.04 5.10 11.73
C ILE A 58 22.18 4.77 12.70
N PHE A 59 22.84 3.64 12.49
CA PHE A 59 23.98 3.22 13.30
C PHE A 59 25.15 4.21 13.17
N TYR A 60 25.40 4.70 11.96
CA TYR A 60 26.41 5.73 11.71
C TYR A 60 26.13 7.02 12.50
N ILE A 61 24.90 7.54 12.45
CA ILE A 61 24.53 8.76 13.19
C ILE A 61 24.68 8.54 14.70
N MET A 62 24.24 7.39 15.24
CA MET A 62 24.46 7.06 16.65
C MET A 62 25.94 7.03 17.02
N ALA A 63 26.77 6.34 16.23
CA ALA A 63 28.21 6.28 16.45
C ALA A 63 28.88 7.66 16.37
N THR A 64 28.47 8.52 15.43
CA THR A 64 29.00 9.89 15.31
C THR A 64 28.54 10.81 16.43
N SER A 65 27.35 10.62 17.02
CA SER A 65 26.88 11.41 18.17
C SER A 65 27.74 11.20 19.43
N LEU A 66 28.45 10.07 19.50
CA LEU A 66 29.34 9.70 20.60
C LEU A 66 30.81 10.10 20.36
N LYS A 67 31.18 10.57 19.15
CA LYS A 67 32.55 10.99 18.79
C LYS A 67 32.93 12.34 19.40
N THR A 68 34.23 12.54 19.61
CA THR A 68 34.81 13.84 20.03
C THR A 68 34.99 14.77 18.84
N SER A 69 35.03 16.08 19.08
CA SER A 69 35.29 17.10 18.04
C SER A 69 36.62 16.92 17.30
N GLN A 70 37.63 16.33 17.96
CA GLN A 70 38.93 15.98 17.37
C GLN A 70 38.85 14.75 16.44
N ASP A 71 37.94 13.81 16.72
CA ASP A 71 37.72 12.61 15.89
C ASP A 71 36.87 12.91 14.66
N LEU A 72 36.18 14.07 14.61
CA LEU A 72 35.46 14.53 13.42
C LEU A 72 36.41 15.02 12.31
N THR A 73 37.62 15.44 12.67
CA THR A 73 38.64 15.92 11.74
C THR A 73 39.57 14.84 11.22
N ASP A 74 39.53 13.63 11.81
CA ASP A 74 40.34 12.49 11.38
C ASP A 74 39.49 11.50 10.56
N PRO A 75 39.71 11.39 9.24
CA PRO A 75 38.92 10.51 8.37
C PRO A 75 39.24 9.01 8.57
N THR A 76 40.20 8.67 9.41
CA THR A 76 40.68 7.29 9.61
C THR A 76 39.75 6.47 10.51
N ILE A 77 38.89 7.12 11.31
CA ILE A 77 38.09 6.50 12.37
C ILE A 77 36.59 6.59 12.04
N VAL A 78 36.13 5.85 11.02
CA VAL A 78 34.75 5.97 10.53
C VAL A 78 33.75 5.18 11.39
N TRP A 79 34.09 3.98 11.89
CA TRP A 79 33.09 3.04 12.45
C TRP A 79 33.15 2.88 13.98
N ILE A 80 34.33 2.91 14.62
CA ILE A 80 34.49 2.75 16.08
C ILE A 80 35.08 4.04 16.67
N PRO A 81 34.37 4.79 17.55
CA PRO A 81 34.95 5.96 18.22
C PRO A 81 36.06 5.54 19.21
N SER A 82 37.14 6.32 19.31
CA SER A 82 38.25 6.04 20.24
C SER A 82 37.93 6.34 21.70
N GLY A 83 36.87 7.10 21.97
CA GLY A 83 36.37 7.38 23.31
C GLY A 83 34.86 7.63 23.33
N PHE A 84 34.20 7.26 24.42
CA PHE A 84 32.77 7.49 24.63
C PHE A 84 32.52 8.83 25.32
N PHE A 85 32.15 9.88 24.57
CA PHE A 85 31.92 11.21 25.10
C PHE A 85 30.42 11.53 25.27
N TRP A 86 29.88 11.17 26.44
CA TRP A 86 28.48 11.43 26.80
C TRP A 86 28.14 12.91 27.05
N ILE A 87 29.16 13.77 27.20
CA ILE A 87 29.00 15.19 27.47
C ILE A 87 28.42 15.98 26.27
N ASN A 88 28.48 15.43 25.07
CA ASN A 88 27.95 16.05 23.86
C ASN A 88 26.42 16.17 23.88
N TYR A 89 25.72 15.25 24.53
CA TYR A 89 24.25 15.27 24.62
C TYR A 89 23.70 16.47 25.40
N PRO A 90 24.12 16.74 26.67
CA PRO A 90 23.64 17.92 27.38
C PRO A 90 24.09 19.21 26.71
N LEU A 91 25.32 19.26 26.16
CA LEU A 91 25.82 20.44 25.46
C LEU A 91 24.97 20.79 24.22
N ALA A 92 24.63 19.79 23.39
CA ALA A 92 23.75 19.96 22.24
C ALA A 92 22.32 20.36 22.64
N PHE A 93 21.80 19.82 23.75
CA PHE A 93 20.47 20.13 24.26
C PHE A 93 20.31 21.62 24.61
N PHE A 94 21.30 22.20 25.28
CA PHE A 94 21.32 23.62 25.62
C PHE A 94 21.68 24.51 24.42
N SER A 95 22.67 24.12 23.61
CA SER A 95 23.15 24.93 22.48
C SER A 95 22.09 25.11 21.39
N MET A 96 21.25 24.10 21.13
CA MET A 96 20.21 24.16 20.11
C MET A 96 18.82 24.60 20.61
N ALA A 97 18.70 24.98 21.89
CA ALA A 97 17.41 25.23 22.54
C ALA A 97 16.37 24.13 22.21
N TYR A 98 16.77 22.86 22.41
CA TYR A 98 16.10 21.68 21.84
C TYR A 98 14.59 21.66 22.09
N VAL A 99 14.15 22.02 23.29
CA VAL A 99 12.73 22.05 23.67
C VAL A 99 11.91 23.03 22.82
N LYS A 100 12.46 24.21 22.51
CA LYS A 100 11.78 25.23 21.70
C LYS A 100 11.71 24.82 20.24
N SER A 101 12.79 24.24 19.71
CA SER A 101 12.83 23.75 18.33
C SER A 101 11.89 22.54 18.14
N LEU A 102 11.89 21.61 19.10
CA LEU A 102 11.01 20.44 19.10
C LEU A 102 9.53 20.86 19.14
N SER A 103 9.16 21.79 20.03
CA SER A 103 7.78 22.26 20.13
C SER A 103 7.33 22.95 18.84
N ASN A 104 8.16 23.82 18.25
CA ASN A 104 7.84 24.47 16.98
C ASN A 104 7.65 23.47 15.83
N SER A 105 8.57 22.51 15.68
CA SER A 105 8.45 21.45 14.66
C SER A 105 7.22 20.58 14.89
N LEU A 106 6.88 20.28 16.14
CA LEU A 106 5.69 19.50 16.48
C LEU A 106 4.40 20.27 16.17
N TYR A 107 4.33 21.57 16.48
CA TYR A 107 3.21 22.43 16.11
C TYR A 107 3.02 22.48 14.59
N ILE A 108 4.08 22.70 13.82
CA ILE A 108 4.02 22.78 12.34
C ILE A 108 3.66 21.41 11.73
N SER A 109 4.26 20.33 12.22
CA SER A 109 4.04 18.98 11.68
C SER A 109 2.62 18.48 11.99
N LEU A 110 2.13 18.68 13.22
CA LEU A 110 0.75 18.32 13.57
C LEU A 110 -0.26 19.21 12.85
N GLY A 111 -0.01 20.52 12.80
CA GLY A 111 -0.87 21.45 12.08
C GLY A 111 -1.02 21.10 10.60
N SER A 112 0.11 20.81 9.93
CA SER A 112 0.10 20.39 8.52
C SER A 112 -0.53 19.01 8.32
N ALA A 113 -0.28 18.03 9.18
CA ALA A 113 -0.89 16.70 9.09
C ALA A 113 -2.41 16.75 9.24
N LEU A 114 -2.92 17.52 10.21
CA LEU A 114 -4.36 17.72 10.40
C LEU A 114 -4.99 18.48 9.22
N GLY A 115 -4.35 19.57 8.79
CA GLY A 115 -4.79 20.34 7.63
C GLY A 115 -4.90 19.47 6.38
N GLN A 116 -3.85 18.69 6.08
CA GLN A 116 -3.83 17.78 4.93
C GLN A 116 -4.91 16.70 5.00
N THR A 117 -5.15 16.14 6.18
CA THR A 117 -6.18 15.09 6.37
C THR A 117 -7.58 15.65 6.15
N VAL A 118 -7.86 16.84 6.68
CA VAL A 118 -9.16 17.52 6.51
C VAL A 118 -9.36 17.92 5.05
N SER A 119 -8.35 18.47 4.38
CA SER A 119 -8.41 18.82 2.96
C SER A 119 -8.69 17.60 2.08
N CYS A 120 -7.98 16.49 2.31
CA CYS A 120 -8.19 15.25 1.56
C CYS A 120 -9.60 14.67 1.81
N ALA A 121 -10.05 14.66 3.06
CA ALA A 121 -11.40 14.22 3.42
C ALA A 121 -12.47 15.04 2.68
N HIS A 122 -12.36 16.36 2.69
CA HIS A 122 -13.32 17.24 2.03
C HIS A 122 -13.34 17.05 0.51
N LEU A 123 -12.17 17.02 -0.14
CA LEU A 123 -12.06 16.80 -1.58
C LEU A 123 -12.66 15.44 -2.00
N SER A 124 -12.41 14.38 -1.22
CA SER A 124 -12.96 13.06 -1.50
C SER A 124 -14.50 13.02 -1.37
N ALA A 125 -15.07 13.75 -0.41
CA ALA A 125 -16.51 13.86 -0.22
C ALA A 125 -17.18 14.60 -1.39
N LEU A 126 -16.59 15.73 -1.81
CA LEU A 126 -17.07 16.49 -2.96
C LEU A 126 -16.99 15.69 -4.27
N CYS A 127 -15.88 14.98 -4.50
CA CYS A 127 -15.73 14.13 -5.68
C CYS A 127 -16.80 13.03 -5.76
N ARG A 128 -17.18 12.44 -4.62
CA ARG A 128 -18.28 11.47 -4.56
C ARG A 128 -19.64 12.10 -4.87
N ALA A 129 -19.90 13.32 -4.40
CA ALA A 129 -21.14 14.04 -4.68
C ALA A 129 -21.29 14.34 -6.18
N GLU A 130 -20.23 14.87 -6.80
CA GLU A 130 -20.17 15.14 -8.26
C GLU A 130 -20.36 13.85 -9.08
N PHE A 131 -19.68 12.76 -8.71
CA PHE A 131 -19.81 11.47 -9.40
C PHE A 131 -21.23 10.89 -9.30
N LEU A 132 -21.87 11.00 -8.12
CA LEU A 132 -23.25 10.55 -7.92
C LEU A 132 -24.23 11.42 -8.72
N TRP A 133 -24.02 12.73 -8.75
CA TRP A 133 -24.84 13.67 -9.51
C TRP A 133 -24.80 13.35 -11.01
N SER A 134 -23.59 13.21 -11.59
CA SER A 134 -23.42 12.83 -13.00
C SER A 134 -24.07 11.47 -13.33
N ARG A 135 -23.99 10.49 -12.41
CA ARG A 135 -24.64 9.17 -12.55
C ARG A 135 -26.17 9.24 -12.52
N ILE A 136 -26.76 10.17 -11.78
CA ILE A 136 -28.20 10.41 -11.76
C ILE A 136 -28.62 11.08 -13.06
N GLU A 137 -27.92 12.12 -13.48
CA GLU A 137 -28.24 12.87 -14.70
C GLU A 137 -28.21 11.96 -15.94
N GLY A 138 -27.21 11.09 -16.09
CA GLY A 138 -27.16 10.10 -17.17
C GLY A 138 -28.34 9.11 -17.17
N ARG A 139 -28.82 8.68 -15.99
CA ARG A 139 -30.02 7.80 -15.89
C ARG A 139 -31.30 8.53 -16.26
N THR A 140 -31.40 9.81 -15.91
CA THR A 140 -32.57 10.65 -16.23
C THR A 140 -32.60 11.01 -17.72
N LEU A 141 -31.43 11.25 -18.33
CA LEU A 141 -31.29 11.50 -19.77
C LEU A 141 -31.73 10.27 -20.58
N CYS A 142 -31.29 9.07 -20.20
CA CYS A 142 -31.76 7.83 -20.85
C CYS A 142 -33.27 7.64 -20.75
N ARG A 143 -33.93 8.03 -19.64
CA ARG A 143 -35.40 7.92 -19.49
C ARG A 143 -36.19 8.94 -20.30
N ARG A 144 -35.60 10.11 -20.60
CA ARG A 144 -36.25 11.18 -21.40
C ARG A 144 -35.92 11.08 -22.88
N LEU A 145 -35.00 10.21 -23.28
CA LEU A 145 -34.62 10.02 -24.66
C LEU A 145 -35.76 9.28 -25.40
N PRO A 146 -36.22 9.78 -26.56
CA PRO A 146 -37.23 9.10 -27.36
C PRO A 146 -36.71 7.70 -27.78
N PRO A 147 -37.61 6.71 -27.95
CA PRO A 147 -37.23 5.31 -28.17
C PRO A 147 -36.31 5.11 -29.38
N VAL A 148 -36.40 5.99 -30.39
CA VAL A 148 -35.57 5.92 -31.61
C VAL A 148 -34.08 6.19 -31.39
N LEU A 149 -33.71 6.85 -30.28
CA LEU A 149 -32.31 7.18 -29.92
C LEU A 149 -31.74 6.26 -28.83
N GLN A 150 -32.60 5.49 -28.14
CA GLN A 150 -32.15 4.46 -27.19
C GLN A 150 -31.44 3.31 -27.89
N ASP A 151 -31.87 2.97 -29.10
CA ASP A 151 -31.25 1.94 -29.93
C ASP A 151 -29.84 2.34 -30.43
N ALA A 152 -29.59 3.65 -30.59
CA ALA A 152 -28.27 4.18 -30.95
C ALA A 152 -27.27 4.23 -29.77
N ALA A 153 -27.76 4.27 -28.53
CA ALA A 153 -26.92 4.29 -27.31
C ALA A 153 -26.62 2.89 -26.75
N LEU A 154 -27.36 1.86 -27.20
CA LEU A 154 -27.19 0.45 -26.81
C LEU A 154 -26.50 -0.42 -27.88
N GLY A 155 -26.20 0.10 -29.07
CA GLY A 155 -25.37 -0.60 -30.07
C GLY A 155 -23.92 -0.74 -29.57
N THR A 156 -23.27 -1.91 -29.64
CA THR A 156 -22.68 -2.50 -30.86
C THR A 156 -22.06 -1.46 -31.79
#